data_AF-A0A497P7J6-F1
#
_entry.id   AF-A0A497P7J6-F1
#
_cell.length_a   1.000
_cell.length_b   1.000
_cell.length_c   1.000
_cell.angle_alpha   90.00
_cell.angle_beta   90.00
_cell.angle_gamma   90.00
#
_symmetry.space_group_name_H-M   'P 1'
#
loop_
_entity.id
_entity.type
_entity.pdbx_description
1 polymer ?
#
loop_
_entity_poly.entity_id
_entity_poly.type
_entity_poly.pdbx_seq_one_letter_code
_entity_poly.pdbx_strand_id
1 'polypeptide(L)'
;MRTETVKLDNRFGEEYAGKYVFKEISWMKRSRIITKYTKYHPATGQVMSSDLPAIQAETIWASLKEQPETHPITLEKLMDEENGIPIELGELFSNVVNRLCSLTLEETKNL
;
A
#
# COMPACT_ATOMS: atom_id res chain seq x y z
N MET A 1 -3.39 10.84 -13.22
CA MET A 1 -3.26 9.86 -12.12
C MET A 1 -4.43 8.92 -12.18
N ARG A 2 -4.16 7.63 -12.32
CA ARG A 2 -5.16 6.57 -12.40
C ARG A 2 -5.91 6.43 -11.08
N THR A 3 -7.17 6.01 -11.15
CA THR A 3 -8.05 5.78 -9.99
C THR A 3 -8.75 4.45 -10.18
N GLU A 4 -8.87 3.66 -9.13
CA GLU A 4 -9.60 2.40 -9.10
C GLU A 4 -10.58 2.41 -7.93
N THR A 5 -11.85 2.03 -8.18
CA THR A 5 -12.87 1.90 -7.14
C THR A 5 -13.15 0.44 -6.89
N VAL A 6 -13.07 0.04 -5.63
CA VAL A 6 -13.35 -1.32 -5.17
C VAL A 6 -14.60 -1.27 -4.31
N LYS A 7 -15.60 -2.09 -4.62
CA LYS A 7 -16.77 -2.30 -3.77
C LYS A 7 -16.63 -3.65 -3.09
N LEU A 8 -16.64 -3.63 -1.76
CA LEU A 8 -16.56 -4.82 -0.93
C LEU A 8 -17.95 -5.18 -0.42
N ASP A 9 -18.26 -6.47 -0.51
CA ASP A 9 -19.37 -7.10 0.19
C ASP A 9 -18.90 -7.56 1.59
N ASN A 10 -19.72 -8.35 2.28
CA ASN A 10 -19.46 -8.78 3.65
C ASN A 10 -18.48 -9.97 3.75
N ARG A 11 -17.86 -10.42 2.65
CA ARG A 11 -17.01 -11.64 2.66
C ARG A 11 -15.75 -11.52 3.52
N PHE A 12 -15.33 -10.29 3.80
CA PHE A 12 -14.17 -10.01 4.65
C PHE A 12 -14.55 -9.63 6.09
N GLY A 13 -15.86 -9.59 6.41
CA GLY A 13 -16.41 -8.99 7.62
C GLY A 13 -17.32 -7.81 7.28
N GLU A 14 -18.44 -7.66 7.99
CA GLU A 14 -19.40 -6.58 7.78
C GLU A 14 -18.77 -5.20 8.00
N GLU A 15 -17.77 -5.13 8.87
CA GLU A 15 -17.02 -3.91 9.16
C GLU A 15 -16.21 -3.39 7.95
N TYR A 16 -15.85 -4.25 7.01
CA TYR A 16 -15.09 -3.88 5.80
C TYR A 16 -15.98 -3.69 4.57
N ALA A 17 -17.29 -3.89 4.68
CA ALA A 17 -18.19 -3.70 3.56
C ALA A 17 -18.27 -2.22 3.17
N GLY A 18 -18.25 -1.94 1.87
CA GLY A 18 -18.41 -0.58 1.35
C GLY A 18 -17.53 -0.22 0.17
N LYS A 19 -17.41 1.09 -0.08
CA LYS A 19 -16.71 1.65 -1.24
C LYS A 19 -15.33 2.15 -0.83
N TYR A 20 -14.31 1.63 -1.50
CA TYR A 20 -12.92 2.06 -1.37
C TYR A 20 -12.46 2.67 -2.69
N VAL A 21 -11.83 3.84 -2.63
CA VAL A 21 -11.28 4.51 -3.81
C VAL A 21 -9.78 4.65 -3.65
N PHE A 22 -9.05 3.98 -4.54
CA PHE A 22 -7.61 4.05 -4.63
C PHE A 22 -7.19 4.98 -5.77
N LYS A 23 -6.15 5.76 -5.54
CA LYS A 23 -5.54 6.64 -6.52
C LYS A 23 -4.04 6.38 -6.59
N GLU A 24 -3.51 6.38 -7.81
CA GLU A 24 -2.09 6.34 -8.08
C GLU A 24 -1.37 7.47 -7.31
N ILE A 25 -0.32 7.11 -6.57
CA ILE A 25 0.57 8.07 -5.90
C ILE A 25 1.65 8.55 -6.87
N SER A 26 2.18 9.75 -6.63
CA SER A 26 3.30 10.25 -7.42
C SER A 26 4.56 9.41 -7.19
N TRP A 27 5.44 9.39 -8.20
CA TRP A 27 6.77 8.79 -8.10
C TRP A 27 7.52 9.28 -6.86
N MET A 28 7.47 10.58 -6.57
CA MET A 28 8.12 11.19 -5.40
C MET A 28 7.52 10.69 -4.07
N LYS A 29 6.20 10.52 -3.98
CA LYS A 29 5.58 9.97 -2.77
C LYS A 29 5.99 8.52 -2.54
N ARG A 30 6.02 7.71 -3.61
CA ARG A 30 6.48 6.31 -3.57
C ARG A 30 7.96 6.22 -3.15
N SER A 31 8.81 7.03 -3.78
CA SER A 31 10.24 7.14 -3.43
C SER A 31 10.43 7.45 -1.94
N ARG A 32 9.70 8.44 -1.40
CA ARG A 32 9.75 8.77 0.03
C ARG A 32 9.32 7.62 0.94
N ILE A 33 8.29 6.85 0.57
CA ILE A 33 7.86 5.67 1.35
C ILE A 33 8.96 4.61 1.37
N ILE A 34 9.54 4.29 0.20
CA ILE A 34 10.64 3.31 0.10
C ILE A 34 11.83 3.74 0.96
N THR A 35 12.25 5.01 0.83
CA THR A 35 13.36 5.56 1.61
C THR A 35 13.09 5.55 3.10
N LYS A 36 11.85 5.84 3.53
CA LYS A 36 11.45 5.83 4.95
C LYS A 36 11.67 4.46 5.61
N TYR A 37 11.42 3.38 4.88
CA TYR A 37 11.49 2.00 5.37
C TYR A 37 12.72 1.23 4.88
N THR A 38 13.69 1.92 4.28
CA THR A 38 14.96 1.34 3.85
C THR A 38 16.10 1.97 4.65
N LYS A 39 16.92 1.12 5.28
CA LYS A 39 18.15 1.55 5.95
C LYS A 39 19.29 1.52 4.95
N TYR A 40 19.98 2.65 4.84
CA TYR A 40 21.14 2.81 3.97
C TYR A 40 22.42 2.93 4.80
N HIS A 41 23.51 2.38 4.28
CA HIS A 41 24.83 2.55 4.88
C HIS A 41 25.28 4.00 4.72
N PRO A 42 25.64 4.71 5.80
CA PRO A 42 25.81 6.16 5.79
C PRO A 42 26.96 6.66 4.91
N ALA A 43 28.01 5.85 4.71
CA ALA A 43 29.18 6.25 3.92
C ALA A 43 29.09 5.85 2.44
N THR A 44 28.36 4.78 2.12
CA THR A 44 28.35 4.19 0.77
C THR A 44 27.00 4.31 0.06
N GLY A 45 25.93 4.63 0.80
CA GLY A 45 24.56 4.67 0.27
C GLY A 45 23.99 3.29 -0.09
N GLN A 46 24.69 2.20 0.22
CA GLN A 46 24.19 0.85 -0.06
C GLN A 46 23.01 0.49 0.85
N VAL A 47 22.03 -0.24 0.30
CA VAL A 47 20.90 -0.75 1.10
C VAL A 47 21.40 -1.81 2.06
N MET A 48 21.16 -1.60 3.36
CA MET A 48 21.46 -2.56 4.41
C MET A 48 20.25 -3.47 4.69
N SER A 49 19.05 -2.90 4.72
CA SER A 49 17.81 -3.63 4.96
C SER A 49 16.61 -2.82 4.48
N SER A 50 15.56 -3.49 4.01
CA SER A 50 14.28 -2.87 3.65
C SER A 50 13.13 -3.63 4.28
N ASP A 51 12.19 -2.90 4.87
CA ASP A 51 10.95 -3.45 5.38
C ASP A 51 9.88 -3.43 4.27
N LEU A 52 9.88 -4.50 3.46
CA LEU A 52 8.96 -4.62 2.32
C LEU A 52 7.48 -4.62 2.73
N PRO A 53 7.07 -5.35 3.81
CA PRO A 53 5.71 -5.26 4.33
C PRO A 53 5.29 -3.83 4.69
N ALA A 54 6.12 -3.08 5.42
CA ALA A 54 5.80 -1.70 5.79
C ALA A 54 5.71 -0.77 4.57
N ILE A 55 6.60 -0.94 3.58
CA ILE A 55 6.53 -0.20 2.30
C ILE A 55 5.20 -0.47 1.60
N GLN A 56 4.76 -1.72 1.56
CA GLN A 56 3.50 -2.11 0.92
C GLN A 56 2.30 -1.54 1.68
N ALA A 57 2.27 -1.68 3.01
CA ALA A 57 1.22 -1.16 3.86
C ALA A 57 1.06 0.36 3.73
N GLU A 58 2.15 1.13 3.80
CA GLU A 58 2.07 2.58 3.61
C GLU A 58 1.73 2.95 2.16
N THR A 59 2.11 2.15 1.16
CA THR A 59 1.69 2.38 -0.22
C THR A 59 0.18 2.19 -0.38
N ILE A 60 -0.40 1.13 0.19
CA ILE A 60 -1.86 0.91 0.24
C ILE A 60 -2.55 2.11 0.86
N TRP A 61 -2.11 2.49 2.06
CA TRP A 61 -2.70 3.58 2.82
C TRP A 61 -2.56 4.93 2.10
N ALA A 62 -1.40 5.21 1.51
CA ALA A 62 -1.16 6.44 0.75
C ALA A 62 -1.96 6.51 -0.55
N SER A 63 -2.30 5.37 -1.16
CA SER A 63 -3.16 5.29 -2.34
C SER A 63 -4.64 5.35 -2.00
N LEU A 64 -5.06 4.92 -0.80
CA LEU A 64 -6.45 4.94 -0.37
C LEU A 64 -6.92 6.40 -0.12
N LYS A 65 -7.93 6.87 -0.86
CA LYS A 65 -8.45 8.25 -0.81
C LYS A 65 -9.85 8.36 -0.26
N GLU A 66 -10.67 7.34 -0.49
CA GLU A 66 -12.00 7.22 0.10
C GLU A 66 -12.16 5.81 0.64
N GLN A 67 -12.85 5.69 1.77
CA GLN A 67 -13.20 4.43 2.42
C GLN A 67 -14.42 4.68 3.32
N PRO A 68 -15.11 3.62 3.79
CA PRO A 68 -16.17 3.75 4.78
C PRO A 68 -15.66 4.44 6.08
N GLU A 69 -16.47 5.33 6.65
CA GLU A 69 -16.10 6.07 7.87
C GLU A 69 -16.29 5.25 9.16
N THR A 70 -17.08 4.19 9.11
CA THR A 70 -17.43 3.37 10.28
C THR A 70 -16.25 2.57 10.81
N HIS A 71 -15.45 1.96 9.93
CA HIS A 71 -14.26 1.19 10.28
C HIS A 71 -13.13 1.46 9.27
N PRO A 72 -12.47 2.62 9.37
CA PRO A 72 -11.44 3.00 8.42
C PRO A 72 -10.23 2.05 8.54
N ILE A 73 -9.68 1.70 7.39
CA ILE A 73 -8.38 1.05 7.25
C ILE A 73 -7.30 2.08 7.61
N THR A 74 -6.57 1.80 8.69
CA THR A 74 -5.43 2.61 9.13
C THR A 74 -4.12 1.94 8.76
N LEU A 75 -3.02 2.69 8.82
CA LEU A 75 -1.69 2.15 8.57
C LEU A 75 -1.32 1.11 9.62
N GLU A 76 -1.67 1.36 10.89
CA GLU A 76 -1.42 0.44 12.00
C GLU A 76 -2.09 -0.91 11.74
N LYS A 77 -3.36 -0.91 11.32
CA LYS A 77 -4.11 -2.14 11.04
C LYS A 77 -3.59 -2.90 9.81
N LEU A 78 -2.94 -2.21 8.87
CA LEU A 78 -2.26 -2.84 7.73
C LEU A 78 -0.91 -3.48 8.12
N MET A 79 -0.31 -3.05 9.23
CA MET A 79 1.00 -3.51 9.72
C MET A 79 0.91 -4.47 10.91
N ASP A 80 -0.28 -4.63 11.50
CA ASP A 80 -0.49 -5.51 12.66
C ASP A 80 -0.54 -6.98 12.23
N GLU A 81 0.28 -7.81 12.87
CA GLU A 81 0.38 -9.25 12.59
C GLU A 81 -0.71 -10.09 13.27
N GLU A 82 -1.29 -9.61 14.37
CA GLU A 82 -2.24 -10.36 15.20
C GLU A 82 -3.68 -9.85 15.04
N ASN A 83 -3.87 -8.53 15.00
CA ASN A 83 -5.16 -7.84 14.97
C ASN A 83 -5.36 -7.02 13.67
N GLY A 84 -4.58 -7.35 12.64
CA GLY A 84 -4.61 -6.68 11.34
C GLY A 84 -5.88 -6.94 10.53
N ILE A 85 -5.82 -6.54 9.26
CA ILE A 85 -6.90 -6.86 8.32
C ILE A 85 -6.85 -8.34 7.88
N PRO A 86 -7.97 -8.92 7.42
CA PRO A 86 -7.95 -10.25 6.82
C PRO A 86 -6.94 -10.36 5.66
N ILE A 87 -6.25 -11.50 5.57
CA ILE A 87 -5.19 -11.74 4.56
C ILE A 87 -5.70 -11.46 3.15
N GLU A 88 -6.86 -12.03 2.81
CA GLU A 88 -7.45 -11.87 1.47
C GLU A 88 -7.80 -10.41 1.13
N LEU A 89 -8.15 -9.60 2.15
CA LEU A 89 -8.39 -8.17 1.98
C LEU A 89 -7.08 -7.42 1.71
N GLY A 90 -6.01 -7.78 2.43
CA GLY A 90 -4.67 -7.23 2.22
C GLY A 90 -4.11 -7.57 0.83
N GLU A 91 -4.33 -8.79 0.35
CA GLU A 91 -3.98 -9.22 -1.01
C GLU A 91 -4.78 -8.46 -2.07
N LEU A 92 -6.09 -8.28 -1.85
CA LEU A 92 -6.94 -7.50 -2.75
C LEU A 92 -6.43 -6.06 -2.89
N PHE A 93 -6.17 -5.38 -1.78
CA PHE A 93 -5.64 -4.03 -1.79
C PHE A 93 -4.24 -3.95 -2.41
N SER A 94 -3.38 -4.94 -2.11
CA SER A 94 -2.05 -5.03 -2.73
C SER A 94 -2.15 -5.14 -4.24
N ASN A 95 -3.04 -5.97 -4.77
CA ASN A 95 -3.25 -6.11 -6.21
C ASN A 95 -3.73 -4.82 -6.87
N VAL A 96 -4.62 -4.07 -6.20
CA VAL A 96 -5.10 -2.77 -6.68
C VAL A 96 -3.95 -1.77 -6.76
N VAL A 97 -3.18 -1.61 -5.67
CA VAL A 97 -2.08 -0.64 -5.68
C VAL A 97 -0.94 -1.06 -6.58
N ASN A 98 -0.69 -2.35 -6.79
CA ASN A 98 0.27 -2.82 -7.78
C ASN A 98 -0.18 -2.39 -9.18
N ARG A 99 -1.45 -2.59 -9.58
CA ARG A 99 -1.93 -2.08 -10.88
C ARG A 99 -1.78 -0.56 -11.03
N LEU A 100 -2.04 0.19 -9.96
CA LEU A 100 -2.01 1.65 -9.96
C LEU A 100 -0.61 2.25 -9.85
N CYS A 101 0.31 1.60 -9.12
CA CYS A 101 1.59 2.17 -8.69
C CYS A 101 2.80 1.30 -9.08
N SER A 102 2.59 0.13 -9.72
CA SER A 102 3.68 -0.60 -10.35
C SER A 102 4.34 0.27 -11.38
N LEU A 103 5.67 0.17 -11.36
CA LEU A 103 6.56 0.72 -12.35
C LEU A 103 6.08 0.32 -13.75
N THR A 104 6.03 1.26 -14.68
CA THR A 104 5.97 0.86 -16.09
C THR A 104 7.21 0.00 -16.38
N LEU A 105 7.13 -0.93 -17.33
CA LEU A 105 8.25 -1.81 -17.73
C LEU A 105 9.57 -1.05 -18.01
N GLU A 106 9.52 0.27 -18.20
CA GLU A 106 10.67 1.14 -18.36
C GLU A 106 11.47 1.37 -17.06
N GLU A 107 10.82 1.42 -15.90
CA GLU A 107 11.53 1.75 -14.65
C GLU A 107 12.19 0.51 -14.00
N THR A 108 11.78 -0.71 -14.36
CA THR A 108 12.45 -1.97 -13.94
C THR A 108 13.73 -2.25 -14.74
N LYS A 109 13.91 -1.65 -15.91
CA LYS A 109 15.10 -1.84 -16.76
C LYS A 109 16.34 -1.07 -16.28
N ASN A 110 16.17 -0.13 -15.34
CA ASN A 110 17.24 0.75 -14.86
C ASN A 110 17.63 0.49 -13.39
N LEU A 111 17.25 -0.66 -12.83
CA LEU A 111 17.66 -1.13 -11.50
C LEU A 111 18.68 -2.27 -11.63
#